data_AF-A0A2E5F0V2-F1
#
_entry.id   AF-A0A2E5F0V2-F1
#
_cell.length_a   1.000
_cell.length_b   1.000
_cell.length_c   1.000
_cell.angle_alpha   90.00
_cell.angle_beta   90.00
_cell.angle_gamma   90.00
#
_symmetry.space_group_name_H-M   'P 1'
#
loop_
_entity.id
_entity.type
_entity.pdbx_description
1 polymer ?
#
loop_
_entity_poly.entity_id
_entity_poly.type
_entity_poly.pdbx_seq_one_letter_code
_entity_poly.pdbx_strand_id
1 'polypeptide(L)'
;MKDELDHSPDEDRASGGETVDHVTRDAIKLAHDLLERFPDLVKRHKFIAGGAAISSSLVIIAAVAIARRMRRGLTAQEAVADITEEELETPKSDKRKKKNNSD
;
A
#
# COMPACT_ATOMS: atom_id res chain seq x y z
N MET A 1 54.31 -19.43 20.60
CA MET A 1 53.81 -18.59 19.48
C MET A 1 52.93 -19.49 18.63
N LYS A 2 51.61 -19.39 18.80
CA LYS A 2 50.61 -19.97 17.91
C LYS A 2 49.68 -18.82 17.60
N ASP A 3 49.69 -18.43 16.34
CA ASP A 3 49.10 -17.21 15.81
C ASP A 3 47.59 -17.18 16.01
N GLU A 4 47.13 -15.95 16.25
CA GLU A 4 45.76 -15.49 16.15
C GLU A 4 45.11 -15.95 14.85
N LEU A 5 43.92 -16.52 14.97
CA LEU A 5 42.88 -16.41 13.96
C LEU A 5 41.57 -16.13 14.71
N ASP A 6 41.44 -14.87 15.11
CA ASP A 6 40.17 -14.21 15.29
C ASP A 6 39.48 -14.18 13.92
N HIS A 7 38.70 -15.22 13.65
CA HIS A 7 37.75 -15.23 12.55
C HIS A 7 36.36 -15.16 13.16
N SER A 8 36.06 -14.02 13.76
CA SER A 8 34.68 -13.57 13.92
C SER A 8 34.08 -13.53 12.51
N PRO A 9 33.10 -14.41 12.17
CA PRO A 9 32.47 -14.33 10.87
C PRO A 9 31.81 -12.95 10.80
N ASP A 10 32.15 -12.18 9.77
CA ASP A 10 31.42 -10.98 9.40
C ASP A 10 29.93 -11.31 9.45
N GLU A 11 29.28 -10.89 10.55
CA GLU A 11 27.84 -11.01 10.69
C GLU A 11 27.25 -10.35 9.46
N ASP A 12 26.57 -11.17 8.66
CA ASP A 12 25.73 -10.80 7.54
C ASP A 12 25.19 -9.39 7.77
N ARG A 13 25.80 -8.40 7.11
CA ARG A 13 25.19 -7.10 6.90
C ARG A 13 24.00 -7.35 5.99
N ALA A 14 22.93 -7.90 6.57
CA ALA A 14 21.60 -7.89 6.01
C ALA A 14 21.42 -6.47 5.51
N SER A 15 21.27 -6.32 4.18
CA SER A 15 21.08 -5.03 3.53
C SER A 15 20.01 -4.29 4.33
N GLY A 16 20.47 -3.36 5.18
CA GLY A 16 19.64 -2.71 6.18
C GLY A 16 18.71 -1.80 5.43
N GLY A 17 17.59 -2.37 4.97
CA GLY A 17 16.67 -1.72 4.06
C GLY A 17 16.29 -0.35 4.59
N GLU A 18 15.96 0.55 3.66
CA GLU A 18 15.55 1.90 4.01
C GLU A 18 14.47 1.87 5.09
N THR A 19 14.72 2.59 6.19
CA THR A 19 13.75 2.67 7.27
C THR A 19 12.55 3.44 6.76
N VAL A 20 11.39 2.78 6.71
CA VAL A 20 10.14 3.39 6.29
C VAL A 20 9.82 4.56 7.22
N ASP A 21 9.66 5.75 6.65
CA ASP A 21 9.30 6.95 7.40
C ASP A 21 7.89 6.83 8.01
N HIS A 22 7.60 7.69 8.99
CA HIS A 22 6.33 7.63 9.72
C HIS A 22 5.11 7.86 8.82
N VAL A 23 5.20 8.74 7.82
CA VAL A 23 4.09 9.05 6.91
C VAL A 23 3.79 7.83 6.05
N THR A 24 4.82 7.19 5.50
CA THR A 24 4.65 5.97 4.71
C THR A 24 4.09 4.84 5.57
N ARG A 25 4.56 4.67 6.81
CA ARG A 25 4.02 3.68 7.75
C ARG A 25 2.54 3.90 8.04
N ASP A 26 2.13 5.14 8.29
CA ASP A 26 0.73 5.46 8.59
C ASP A 26 -0.17 5.28 7.37
N ALA A 27 0.30 5.62 6.17
CA ALA A 27 -0.43 5.36 4.94
C ALA A 27 -0.69 3.87 4.72
N ILE A 28 0.31 3.02 4.99
CA ILE A 28 0.16 1.55 4.90
C ILE A 28 -0.85 1.04 5.93
N LYS A 29 -0.78 1.52 7.18
CA LYS A 29 -1.76 1.15 8.21
C LYS A 29 -3.18 1.51 7.81
N LEU A 30 -3.41 2.75 7.37
CA LEU A 30 -4.74 3.22 6.94
C LEU A 30 -5.27 2.41 5.74
N ALA A 31 -4.39 2.00 4.82
CA ALA A 31 -4.78 1.12 3.73
C ALA A 31 -5.20 -0.27 4.24
N HIS A 32 -4.49 -0.85 5.21
CA HIS A 32 -4.90 -2.10 5.83
C HIS A 32 -6.23 -1.97 6.59
N ASP A 33 -6.40 -0.93 7.41
CA ASP A 33 -7.64 -0.66 8.16
C ASP A 33 -8.84 -0.53 7.21
N LEU A 34 -8.65 0.13 6.07
CA LEU A 34 -9.68 0.21 5.03
C LEU A 34 -10.01 -1.16 4.45
N LEU A 35 -9.01 -1.99 4.15
CA LEU A 35 -9.20 -3.30 3.53
C LEU A 35 -9.82 -4.33 4.49
N GLU A 36 -9.66 -4.18 5.80
CA GLU A 36 -10.36 -4.99 6.80
C GLU A 36 -11.89 -4.86 6.71
N ARG A 37 -12.39 -3.73 6.20
CA ARG A 37 -13.84 -3.52 5.96
C ARG A 37 -14.38 -4.34 4.79
N PHE A 38 -13.51 -4.81 3.90
CA PHE A 38 -13.87 -5.52 2.66
C PHE A 38 -13.19 -6.90 2.59
N PRO A 39 -13.54 -7.83 3.49
CA PRO A 39 -12.87 -9.12 3.58
C PRO A 39 -13.01 -9.94 2.29
N ASP A 40 -14.11 -9.82 1.57
CA ASP A 40 -14.32 -10.56 0.32
C ASP A 40 -13.50 -9.99 -0.84
N LEU A 41 -13.35 -8.66 -0.92
CA LEU A 41 -12.41 -8.00 -1.84
C LEU A 41 -10.98 -8.48 -1.62
N VAL A 42 -10.56 -8.52 -0.35
CA VAL A 42 -9.22 -8.99 0.02
C VAL A 42 -9.04 -10.45 -0.38
N LYS A 43 -10.02 -11.32 -0.15
CA LYS A 43 -9.97 -12.72 -0.59
C LYS A 43 -9.80 -12.85 -2.11
N ARG A 44 -10.51 -12.04 -2.90
CA ARG A 44 -10.38 -12.02 -4.37
C ARG A 44 -8.99 -11.59 -4.85
N HIS A 45 -8.29 -10.75 -4.07
CA HIS A 45 -6.97 -10.19 -4.41
C HIS A 45 -5.79 -10.86 -3.69
N LYS A 46 -6.02 -11.93 -2.92
CA LYS A 46 -4.96 -12.74 -2.35
C LYS A 46 -4.32 -13.59 -3.45
N PHE A 47 -3.09 -13.24 -3.84
CA PHE A 47 -2.35 -14.02 -4.83
C PHE A 47 -1.76 -15.29 -4.21
N ILE A 48 -1.78 -16.35 -5.02
CA ILE A 48 -1.45 -17.73 -4.71
C ILE A 48 0.08 -17.84 -4.48
N ALA A 49 0.51 -17.53 -3.27
CA ALA A 49 1.83 -17.88 -2.73
C ALA A 49 1.69 -18.36 -1.26
N GLY A 50 0.61 -19.09 -0.97
CA GLY A 50 0.28 -19.59 0.38
C GLY A 50 -0.87 -18.86 1.11
N GLY A 51 -1.62 -17.98 0.45
CA GLY A 51 -2.93 -17.46 0.94
C GLY A 51 -2.88 -16.39 2.05
N ALA A 52 -1.69 -15.95 2.46
CA ALA A 52 -1.54 -15.02 3.57
C ALA A 52 -1.37 -13.53 3.17
N ALA A 53 -0.94 -13.23 1.93
CA ALA A 53 -0.56 -11.86 1.55
C ALA A 53 -1.60 -11.18 0.64
N ILE A 54 -1.94 -9.93 0.97
CA ILE A 54 -2.73 -9.02 0.13
C ILE A 54 -1.86 -8.54 -1.03
N SER A 55 -2.44 -8.38 -2.23
CA SER A 55 -1.68 -7.80 -3.35
C SER A 55 -1.21 -6.38 -3.03
N SER A 56 0.05 -6.08 -3.34
CA SER A 56 0.61 -4.73 -3.16
C SER A 56 -0.14 -3.67 -3.97
N SER A 57 -0.69 -4.06 -5.12
CA SER A 57 -1.53 -3.18 -5.95
C SER A 57 -2.79 -2.71 -5.20
N LEU A 58 -3.46 -3.59 -4.45
CA LEU A 58 -4.66 -3.23 -3.71
C LEU A 58 -4.35 -2.25 -2.56
N VAL A 59 -3.22 -2.46 -1.88
CA VAL A 59 -2.71 -1.53 -0.85
C VAL A 59 -2.44 -0.14 -1.46
N ILE A 60 -1.80 -0.09 -2.64
CA ILE A 60 -1.53 1.18 -3.34
C ILE A 60 -2.83 1.88 -3.73
N ILE A 61 -3.81 1.16 -4.28
CA ILE A 61 -5.12 1.73 -4.67
C ILE A 61 -5.82 2.33 -3.44
N ALA A 62 -5.86 1.60 -2.33
CA ALA A 62 -6.41 2.06 -1.05
C ALA A 62 -5.72 3.34 -0.56
N ALA A 63 -4.38 3.35 -0.52
CA ALA A 63 -3.59 4.51 -0.10
C ALA A 63 -3.86 5.74 -0.98
N VAL A 64 -3.96 5.57 -2.30
CA VAL A 64 -4.28 6.66 -3.24
C VAL A 64 -5.68 7.19 -3.01
N ALA A 65 -6.67 6.33 -2.78
CA ALA A 65 -8.05 6.73 -2.52
C ALA A 65 -8.16 7.58 -1.24
N ILE A 66 -7.47 7.16 -0.17
CA ILE A 66 -7.40 7.87 1.11
C ILE A 66 -6.71 9.24 0.91
N ALA A 67 -5.53 9.25 0.28
CA ALA A 67 -4.79 10.48 0.03
C ALA A 67 -5.58 11.49 -0.81
N ARG A 68 -6.34 11.03 -1.81
CA ARG A 68 -7.23 11.89 -2.63
C ARG A 68 -8.31 12.57 -1.80
N ARG A 69 -8.86 11.88 -0.78
CA ARG A 69 -9.89 12.42 0.12
C ARG A 69 -9.29 13.36 1.16
N MET A 70 -8.13 13.03 1.72
CA MET A 70 -7.42 13.93 2.63
C MET A 70 -7.05 15.25 1.94
N ARG A 71 -6.65 15.21 0.67
CA ARG A 71 -6.43 16.42 -0.14
C ARG A 71 -7.69 17.27 -0.38
N ARG A 72 -8.88 16.70 -0.19
CA ARG A 72 -10.17 17.41 -0.27
C ARG A 72 -10.65 17.92 1.09
N GLY A 73 -9.85 17.77 2.14
CA GLY A 73 -10.13 18.28 3.47
C GLY A 73 -10.74 17.27 4.45
N LEU A 74 -10.91 15.99 4.04
CA LEU A 74 -11.36 14.95 4.97
C LEU A 74 -10.23 14.55 5.92
N THR A 75 -10.60 14.20 7.15
CA THR A 75 -9.69 13.51 8.06
C THR A 75 -9.38 12.10 7.56
N ALA A 76 -8.33 11.46 8.09
CA ALA A 76 -7.98 10.09 7.72
C ALA A 76 -9.12 9.11 8.02
N GLN A 77 -9.80 9.28 9.16
CA GLN A 77 -10.91 8.44 9.60
C GLN A 77 -12.13 8.60 8.70
N GLU A 78 -12.49 9.83 8.34
CA GLU A 78 -13.58 10.10 7.39
C GLU A 78 -13.24 9.57 6.00
N ALA A 79 -11.99 9.74 5.57
CA ALA A 79 -11.54 9.23 4.28
C ALA A 79 -11.64 7.70 4.21
N VAL A 80 -11.23 7.00 5.27
CA VAL A 80 -11.39 5.54 5.36
C VAL A 80 -12.87 5.18 5.34
N ALA A 81 -13.72 5.84 6.14
CA ALA A 81 -15.14 5.52 6.24
C ALA A 81 -15.92 5.73 4.93
N ASP A 82 -15.59 6.79 4.18
CA ASP A 82 -16.27 7.20 2.94
C ASP A 82 -15.95 6.32 1.73
N ILE A 83 -14.82 5.60 1.73
CA ILE A 83 -14.45 4.70 0.62
C ILE A 83 -15.34 3.46 0.63
N THR A 84 -15.79 3.06 -0.57
CA THR A 84 -16.58 1.84 -0.82
C THR A 84 -15.75 0.76 -1.52
N GLU A 85 -16.24 -0.48 -1.47
CA GLU A 85 -15.60 -1.64 -2.10
C GLU A 85 -15.44 -1.47 -3.62
N GLU A 86 -16.48 -0.96 -4.28
CA GLU A 86 -16.54 -0.74 -5.74
C GLU A 86 -15.47 0.23 -6.25
N GLU A 87 -15.11 1.23 -5.44
CA GLU A 87 -14.05 2.18 -5.78
C GLU A 87 -12.65 1.54 -5.80
N LEU A 88 -12.47 0.45 -5.04
CA LEU A 88 -11.20 -0.25 -4.91
C LEU A 88 -11.02 -1.34 -5.97
N GLU A 89 -12.12 -1.96 -6.45
CA GLU A 89 -12.07 -3.00 -7.48
C GLU A 89 -11.71 -2.48 -8.87
N THR A 90 -12.09 -1.25 -9.18
CA THR A 90 -11.79 -0.66 -10.48
C THR A 90 -11.43 0.80 -10.25
N PRO A 91 -10.17 1.22 -10.50
CA PRO A 91 -9.95 2.63 -10.72
C PRO A 91 -10.79 3.00 -11.94
N LYS A 92 -11.94 3.65 -11.73
CA LYS A 92 -12.69 4.26 -12.82
C LYS A 92 -11.67 5.14 -13.52
N SER A 93 -11.18 4.69 -14.67
CA SER A 93 -10.44 5.50 -15.59
C SER A 93 -11.37 6.66 -15.87
N ASP A 94 -11.14 7.78 -15.18
CA ASP A 94 -11.76 9.04 -15.49
C ASP A 94 -11.46 9.21 -16.97
N LYS A 95 -12.46 8.93 -17.81
CA LYS A 95 -12.43 9.30 -19.22
C LYS A 95 -12.48 10.81 -19.19
N ARG A 96 -11.32 11.44 -18.89
CA ARG A 96 -11.09 12.86 -19.12
C ARG A 96 -11.61 13.09 -20.52
N LYS A 97 -12.74 13.80 -20.62
CA LYS A 97 -13.37 14.19 -21.87
C LYS A 97 -12.24 14.63 -22.79
N LYS A 98 -11.96 13.81 -23.80
CA LYS A 98 -11.17 14.22 -24.96
C LYS A 98 -11.99 15.35 -25.58
N LYS A 99 -11.70 16.59 -25.18
CA LYS A 99 -12.28 17.77 -25.81
C LYS A 99 -11.75 17.73 -27.23
N ASN A 100 -12.60 17.30 -28.15
CA ASN A 100 -12.38 17.45 -29.56
C ASN A 100 -12.33 18.95 -29.84
N ASN A 101 -11.13 19.50 -30.00
CA ASN A 101 -10.93 20.72 -30.77
C ASN A 101 -10.30 20.27 -32.09
N SER A 102 -11.14 20.16 -33.10
CA SER A 102 -10.74 20.29 -34.49
C SER A 102 -11.70 21.35 -35.04
N ASP A 103 -11.18 22.58 -35.10
CA ASP A 103 -11.60 23.57 -36.11
C ASP A 103 -11.22 23.04 -37.50
#